data_AF-A0A1Y3W5R9-F1
#
_entry.id   AF-A0A1Y3W5R9-F1
#
_cell.length_a   1.000
_cell.length_b   1.000
_cell.length_c   1.000
_cell.angle_alpha   90.00
_cell.angle_beta   90.00
_cell.angle_gamma   90.00
#
_symmetry.space_group_name_H-M   'P 1'
#
loop_
_entity.id
_entity.type
_entity.pdbx_description
1 polymer ?
#
loop_
_entity_poly.entity_id
_entity_poly.type
_entity_poly.pdbx_seq_one_letter_code
_entity_poly.pdbx_strand_id
1 'polypeptide(L)' 'MYIHEAVREALKKNTLIIRASAKETESDTYSAIRPTNSYDTCLLLVMKGERIDRACRWWNPTADDLMADDWTVIKE' A
#
# COMPACT_ATOMS: atom_id res chain seq x y z
N MET A 1 2.91 4.45 10.85
CA MET A 1 1.81 5.41 11.05
C MET A 1 0.48 4.67 11.00
N TYR A 2 -0.61 5.26 11.48
CA TYR A 2 -1.94 4.67 11.31
C TYR A 2 -2.38 4.73 9.85
N ILE A 3 -3.27 3.82 9.44
CA ILE A 3 -3.71 3.72 8.04
C ILE A 3 -4.23 5.05 7.46
N HIS A 4 -5.00 5.81 8.22
CA HIS A 4 -5.60 7.07 7.76
C HIS A 4 -4.55 8.19 7.57
N GLU A 5 -3.44 8.13 8.30
CA GLU A 5 -2.31 9.05 8.12
C GLU A 5 -1.55 8.71 6.85
N ALA A 6 -1.27 7.41 6.63
CA ALA A 6 -0.60 6.90 5.43
C ALA A 6 -1.40 7.23 4.17
N VAL A 7 -2.71 6.98 4.19
CA VAL A 7 -3.61 7.32 3.08
C VAL A 7 -3.58 8.82 2.78
N ARG A 8 -3.64 9.68 3.80
CA ARG A 8 -3.61 11.13 3.62
C ARG A 8 -2.29 11.60 3.02
N GLU A 9 -1.15 11.08 3.49
CA GLU A 9 0.14 11.40 2.89
C GLU A 9 0.28 10.89 1.46
N ALA A 10 -0.17 9.66 1.21
CA ALA A 10 -0.08 9.01 -0.09
C ALA A 10 -0.89 9.75 -1.16
N LEU A 11 -2.10 10.19 -0.83
CA LEU A 11 -2.92 11.01 -1.72
C LEU A 11 -2.29 12.37 -2.02
N LYS A 12 -1.62 13.00 -1.04
CA LYS A 12 -0.93 14.29 -1.23
C LYS A 12 0.30 14.18 -2.12
N LYS A 13 1.05 13.08 -1.99
CA LYS A 13 2.33 12.86 -2.66
C LYS A 13 2.20 12.03 -3.94
N ASN A 14 1.01 11.52 -4.24
CA ASN A 14 0.75 10.54 -5.30
C ASN A 14 1.67 9.32 -5.19
N THR A 15 1.66 8.69 -4.03
CA THR A 15 2.53 7.56 -3.65
C THR A 15 1.70 6.35 -3.18
N LEU A 16 2.36 5.24 -2.89
CA LEU A 16 1.73 4.01 -2.41
C LEU A 16 1.88 3.87 -0.88
N ILE A 17 1.09 2.97 -0.28
CA ILE A 17 1.21 2.60 1.13
C ILE A 17 1.51 1.10 1.29
N ILE A 18 2.23 0.75 2.35
CA ILE A 18 2.58 -0.64 2.68
C ILE A 18 2.68 -0.83 4.20
N ARG A 19 2.35 -2.03 4.67
CA ARG A 19 2.65 -2.48 6.04
C ARG A 19 4.15 -2.75 6.14
N ALA A 20 4.87 -2.10 7.05
CA ALA A 20 6.31 -2.36 7.22
C ALA A 20 6.57 -3.85 7.54
N SER A 21 5.66 -4.47 8.30
CA SER A 21 5.69 -5.91 8.61
C SER A 21 5.49 -6.84 7.40
N ALA A 22 4.87 -6.39 6.31
CA ALA A 22 4.61 -7.23 5.13
C ALA A 22 5.77 -7.25 4.13
N LYS A 23 6.81 -6.44 4.34
CA LYS A 23 8.00 -6.42 3.48
C LYS A 23 9.03 -7.41 4.02
N GLU A 24 9.18 -8.53 3.34
CA GLU A 24 10.23 -9.50 3.66
C GLU A 24 11.61 -8.97 3.26
N THR A 25 12.62 -9.14 4.13
CA THR A 25 13.98 -8.66 3.88
C THR A 25 14.69 -9.40 2.75
N GLU A 26 14.32 -10.68 2.53
CA GLU A 26 14.98 -11.56 1.55
C GLU A 26 14.29 -11.55 0.17
N SER A 27 13.15 -10.88 0.04
CA SER A 27 12.36 -10.82 -1.19
C SER A 27 12.18 -9.38 -1.65
N ASP A 28 12.56 -9.12 -2.90
CA ASP A 28 12.21 -7.87 -3.56
C ASP A 28 10.73 -7.79 -3.96
N THR A 29 9.97 -8.89 -3.79
CA THR A 29 8.54 -8.93 -4.14
C THR A 29 7.69 -8.64 -2.93
N TYR A 30 6.87 -7.59 -3.01
CA TYR A 30 5.97 -7.19 -1.92
C TYR A 30 4.68 -6.58 -2.45
N SER A 31 3.64 -6.54 -1.62
CA SER A 31 2.36 -5.92 -1.98
C SER A 31 2.28 -4.50 -1.44
N ALA A 32 1.87 -3.57 -2.29
CA ALA A 32 1.62 -2.17 -1.95
C ALA A 32 0.18 -1.81 -2.32
N ILE A 33 -0.36 -0.78 -1.69
CA ILE A 33 -1.72 -0.32 -1.94
C ILE A 33 -1.64 1.09 -2.52
N ARG A 34 -2.40 1.33 -3.59
CA ARG A 34 -2.65 2.67 -4.11
C ARG A 34 -3.97 3.18 -3.57
N PRO A 35 -3.97 4.17 -2.66
CA PRO A 35 -5.20 4.84 -2.27
C PRO A 35 -5.75 5.68 -3.42
N THR A 36 -7.06 5.67 -3.60
CA THR A 36 -7.76 6.42 -4.64
C THR A 36 -8.99 7.11 -4.04
N ASN A 37 -9.39 8.24 -4.65
CA ASN A 37 -10.66 8.92 -4.36
C ASN A 37 -11.66 8.81 -5.52
N SER A 38 -11.34 8.02 -6.56
CA SER A 38 -12.22 7.79 -7.70
C SER A 38 -13.21 6.65 -7.40
N TYR A 39 -14.09 6.37 -8.36
CA TYR A 39 -14.95 5.19 -8.31
C TYR A 39 -14.19 3.86 -8.38
N ASP A 40 -12.94 3.90 -8.86
CA ASP A 40 -12.02 2.78 -8.67
C ASP A 40 -11.61 2.79 -7.20
N THR A 41 -11.94 1.74 -6.45
CA THR A 41 -11.51 1.62 -5.05
C THR A 41 -9.98 1.50 -4.98
N CYS A 42 -9.43 1.59 -3.76
CA CYS A 42 -8.00 1.38 -3.53
C CYS A 42 -7.51 0.08 -4.21
N LEU A 43 -6.35 0.14 -4.86
CA LEU A 43 -5.83 -0.95 -5.67
C LEU A 43 -4.68 -1.66 -4.95
N LEU A 44 -4.67 -3.00 -5.00
CA LEU A 44 -3.53 -3.79 -4.57
C LEU A 44 -2.54 -3.92 -5.73
N LEU A 45 -1.28 -3.58 -5.51
CA LEU A 45 -0.20 -3.67 -6.49
C LEU A 45 0.85 -4.65 -5.98
N VAL A 46 1.31 -5.55 -6.85
CA VAL A 46 2.48 -6.37 -6.57
C VAL A 46 3.70 -5.64 -7.14
N MET A 47 4.62 -5.29 -6.25
CA MET A 47 5.88 -4.65 -6.56
C MET A 47 6.98 -5.71 -6.65
N LYS A 48 7.92 -5.53 -7.57
CA LYS A 48 9.19 -6.26 -7.64
C LYS A 48 10.33 -5.24 -7.67
N GLY A 49 10.95 -5.03 -6.52
CA GLY A 49 11.87 -3.91 -6.28
C GLY A 49 11.12 -2.57 -6.29
N GLU A 50 11.53 -1.67 -7.19
CA GLU A 50 10.91 -0.35 -7.40
C GLU A 50 9.98 -0.32 -8.62
N ARG A 51 9.52 -1.48 -9.10
CA ARG A 51 8.65 -1.57 -10.28
C ARG A 51 7.36 -2.30 -9.94
N ILE A 52 6.25 -1.79 -10.48
CA ILE A 52 4.97 -2.50 -10.45
C ILE A 52 5.08 -3.70 -11.40
N ASP A 53 5.02 -4.91 -10.84
CA ASP A 53 4.94 -6.16 -11.62
C ASP A 53 3.51 -6.38 -12.10
N ARG A 54 2.54 -6.25 -11.20
CA ARG A 54 1.12 -6.52 -11.48
C ARG A 54 0.21 -5.58 -10.69
N ALA A 55 -0.83 -5.08 -11.34
CA ALA A 55 -1.98 -4.51 -10.65
C ALA A 55 -3.01 -5.63 -10.40
N CYS A 56 -3.34 -5.85 -9.13
CA CYS A 56 -4.32 -6.84 -8.71
C CYS A 56 -5.71 -6.20 -8.55
N ARG A 57 -6.66 -7.00 -8.04
CA ARG A 57 -8.02 -6.57 -7.71
C ARG A 57 -8.01 -5.43 -6.69
N TRP A 58 -9.19 -4.84 -6.51
CA TRP A 58 -9.51 -3.96 -5.39
C TRP A 58 -9.03 -4.52 -4.05
N TRP A 59 -8.37 -3.66 -3.29
CA TRP A 59 -7.91 -4.00 -1.95
C TRP A 59 -9.08 -3.90 -0.96
N ASN A 60 -9.32 -5.01 -0.24
CA ASN A 60 -10.28 -5.07 0.85
C ASN A 60 -9.47 -5.24 2.15
N PRO A 61 -9.45 -4.24 3.06
CA PRO A 61 -8.67 -4.33 4.28
C PRO A 61 -9.23 -5.39 5.23
N THR A 62 -8.33 -6.06 5.94
CA THR A 62 -8.66 -6.91 7.09
C THR A 62 -8.81 -6.06 8.36
N ALA A 63 -9.30 -6.65 9.44
CA ALA A 63 -9.34 -5.97 10.74
C ALA A 63 -7.93 -5.58 11.24
N ASP A 64 -6.93 -6.42 10.99
CA ASP A 64 -5.53 -6.16 11.32
C ASP A 64 -5.01 -4.92 10.56
N ASP A 65 -5.26 -4.87 9.26
CA ASP A 65 -4.90 -3.72 8.42
C ASP A 65 -5.44 -2.39 8.97
N LEU A 66 -6.70 -2.40 9.43
CA LEU A 66 -7.37 -1.21 9.95
C LEU A 66 -6.86 -0.77 11.32
N MET A 67 -6.46 -1.71 12.17
CA MET A 67 -6.03 -1.43 13.54
C MET A 67 -4.53 -1.13 13.65
N ALA A 68 -3.76 -1.50 12.63
CA ALA A 68 -2.32 -1.46 12.74
C ALA A 68 -1.70 -0.06 12.53
N ASP A 69 -0.49 0.09 13.05
CA ASP A 69 0.23 1.36 13.21
C ASP A 69 1.60 1.37 12.53
N ASP A 70 1.99 0.30 11.85
CA ASP A 70 3.22 0.16 11.05
C ASP A 70 3.02 0.43 9.55
N TRP A 71 2.02 1.22 9.17
CA TRP A 71 1.91 1.70 7.79
C TRP A 71 3.05 2.67 7.43
N THR A 72 3.52 2.58 6.19
CA THR A 72 4.54 3.46 5.62
C THR A 72 4.18 3.83 4.19
N VAL A 73 4.76 4.95 3.71
CA VAL A 73 4.54 5.46 2.35
C VAL A 73 5.78 5.15 1.52
N ILE A 74 5.57 4.63 0.31
CA ILE A 74 6.64 4.30 -0.63
C ILE A 74 6.38 4.95 -1.98
N LYS A 75 7.44 5.23 -2.73
CA LYS A 75 7.32 5.76 -4.09
C LYS A 75 6.67 4.71 -5.00
N GLU A 76 5.94 5.22 -5.98
CA GLU A 76 5.43 4.42 -7.10
C GLU A 76 6.55 3.99 -8.04
#